data_AF-A0A928JN40-F1
#
_entry.id   AF-A0A928JN40-F1
#
_cell.length_a   1.000
_cell.length_b   1.000
_cell.length_c   1.000
_cell.angle_alpha   90.00
_cell.angle_beta   90.00
_cell.angle_gamma   90.00
#
_symmetry.space_group_name_H-M   'P 1'
#
loop_
_entity.id
_entity.type
_entity.pdbx_description
1 polymer ?
#
loop_
_entity_poly.entity_id
_entity_poly.type
_entity_poly.pdbx_seq_one_letter_code
_entity_poly.pdbx_strand_id
1 'polypeptide(L)'
;MTKVTTKIWAVLLAALMMVTVFGGLVMVTSSTTASAATPIEETMVVKKAKDGNWYTFNKKNNKINTKYTGIAKNNNGWWRVVKGKVNFKANGVFTNSYGAWWVENGKVNFDKNDTVTYNKKVYVIRDGKATLEKDYKYKQYDCNKLTVKQAPDGQWYAFDGNQIAWDYTGIAPNGNGWWRIVRGRLDWNATGVFSNNNGQYYVEKGKVNFAKYGVVNYNNKTYVIAGGAVVTSNDTGYSTNYDSSKLTVKGSGQNWYAYTQKGKVASDYTGFASNENGTWRIVNGKVDFNANGLFQGDKGLYKVTNGKVDFNYNGPFATEAGAVYNIVNGLVQA
;
A
#
# COMPACT_ATOMS: atom_id res chain seq x y z
N MET A 1 1.34 2.67 37.10
CA MET A 1 1.60 4.04 36.62
C MET A 1 2.71 4.00 35.58
N THR A 2 2.38 3.93 34.27
CA THR A 2 3.31 4.18 33.13
C THR A 2 2.60 3.90 31.79
N LYS A 3 1.56 4.69 31.48
CA LYS A 3 0.99 4.79 30.12
C LYS A 3 0.89 6.25 29.63
N VAL A 4 1.46 7.19 30.39
CA VAL A 4 1.36 8.65 30.13
C VAL A 4 2.64 9.23 29.53
N THR A 5 3.76 8.48 29.53
CA THR A 5 5.08 9.00 29.14
C THR A 5 5.41 8.90 27.64
N THR A 6 4.66 8.15 26.83
CA THR A 6 4.94 7.98 25.39
C THR A 6 4.43 9.13 24.51
N LYS A 7 3.51 9.97 25.00
CA LYS A 7 3.01 11.14 24.23
C LYS A 7 3.85 12.42 24.40
N ILE A 8 4.79 12.43 25.34
CA ILE A 8 5.61 13.63 25.64
C ILE A 8 6.80 13.75 24.67
N TRP A 9 7.24 12.65 24.06
CA TRP A 9 8.34 12.65 23.08
C TRP A 9 7.95 13.22 21.71
N ALA A 10 6.67 13.21 21.33
CA ALA A 10 6.23 13.73 20.02
C ALA A 10 6.49 15.24 19.83
N VAL A 11 6.61 16.00 20.92
CA VAL A 11 6.72 17.47 20.84
C VAL A 11 8.18 17.93 20.82
N LEU A 12 9.08 17.17 21.45
CA LEU A 12 10.54 17.35 21.29
C LEU A 12 11.00 16.79 19.94
N LEU A 13 10.41 15.69 19.48
CA LEU A 13 10.79 15.08 18.20
C LEU A 13 10.31 15.89 16.98
N ALA A 14 9.22 16.66 17.07
CA ALA A 14 8.86 17.60 16.01
C ALA A 14 9.90 18.73 15.83
N ALA A 15 10.66 19.06 16.88
CA ALA A 15 11.82 19.97 16.80
C ALA A 15 13.11 19.23 16.40
N LEU A 16 13.27 17.96 16.78
CA LEU A 16 14.44 17.14 16.43
C LEU A 16 14.40 16.61 14.98
N MET A 17 13.22 16.31 14.43
CA MET A 17 13.04 15.95 13.01
C MET A 17 13.27 17.13 12.06
N MET A 18 13.23 18.37 12.56
CA MET A 18 13.59 19.55 11.75
C MET A 18 15.10 19.69 11.50
N VAL A 19 15.95 18.94 12.20
CA VAL A 19 17.41 18.95 11.94
C VAL A 19 17.82 17.87 10.94
N THR A 20 17.09 16.76 10.80
CA THR A 20 17.52 15.62 9.98
C THR A 20 16.83 15.49 8.61
N VAL A 21 15.96 16.42 8.23
CA VAL A 21 15.37 16.49 6.87
C VAL A 21 15.70 17.83 6.20
N PHE A 22 16.97 18.21 6.22
CA PHE A 22 17.55 19.08 5.19
C PHE A 22 18.66 18.31 4.48
N GLY A 23 18.25 17.49 3.51
CA GLY A 23 19.17 16.99 2.49
C GLY A 23 19.52 18.15 1.56
N GLY A 24 20.63 18.81 1.85
CA GLY A 24 21.19 19.89 1.06
C GLY A 24 22.59 20.22 1.56
N LEU A 25 23.56 19.41 1.12
CA LEU A 25 24.97 19.75 0.89
C LEU A 25 25.60 20.76 1.87
N VAL A 26 26.42 20.28 2.80
CA VAL A 26 27.46 21.11 3.42
C VAL A 26 28.52 21.36 2.35
N MET A 27 28.37 22.42 1.56
CA MET A 27 29.51 23.04 0.89
C MET A 27 30.12 24.02 1.90
N VAL A 28 31.31 23.70 2.41
CA VAL A 28 32.16 24.68 3.08
C VAL A 28 32.69 25.61 1.99
N THR A 29 32.00 26.72 1.77
CA THR A 29 32.60 27.92 1.20
C THR A 29 32.56 29.00 2.27
N SER A 30 33.73 29.50 2.66
CA SER A 30 33.85 30.60 3.60
C SER A 30 33.22 31.86 3.00
N SER A 31 31.98 32.15 3.41
CA SER A 31 31.36 33.45 3.24
C SER A 31 30.80 33.91 4.59
N THR A 32 31.12 35.15 4.94
CA THR A 32 30.73 35.81 6.19
C THR A 32 29.21 35.93 6.25
N THR A 33 28.55 35.03 6.98
CA THR A 33 27.09 35.06 7.15
C THR A 33 26.72 35.94 8.34
N ALA A 34 25.86 36.93 8.08
CA ALA A 34 25.13 37.62 9.13
C ALA A 34 24.32 36.60 9.94
N SER A 35 24.38 36.68 11.27
CA SER A 35 23.58 35.84 12.16
C SER A 35 22.10 35.99 11.84
N ALA A 36 21.45 34.91 11.39
CA ALA A 36 20.02 34.92 11.07
C ALA A 36 19.23 35.30 12.33
N ALA A 37 18.38 36.32 12.23
CA ALA A 37 17.53 36.75 13.34
C ALA A 37 16.67 35.58 13.84
N THR A 38 16.62 35.39 15.16
CA THR A 38 15.81 34.34 15.78
C THR A 38 14.32 34.53 15.42
N PRO A 39 13.61 33.49 14.95
CA PRO A 39 12.17 33.56 14.70
C PRO A 39 11.38 34.07 15.90
N ILE A 40 10.39 34.94 15.66
CA ILE A 40 9.55 35.51 16.72
C ILE A 40 8.85 34.40 17.52
N GLU A 41 8.50 33.29 16.87
CA GLU A 41 7.90 32.09 17.44
C GLU A 41 8.72 31.48 18.57
N GLU A 42 10.05 31.60 18.55
CA GLU A 42 10.91 31.12 19.64
C GLU A 42 10.88 32.03 20.87
N THR A 43 10.47 33.29 20.69
CA THR A 43 10.32 34.26 21.78
C THR A 43 8.93 34.22 22.42
N MET A 44 8.02 33.37 21.92
CA MET A 44 6.63 33.28 22.36
C MET A 44 6.21 31.87 22.78
N VAL A 45 5.11 31.77 23.52
CA VAL A 45 4.50 30.49 23.90
C VAL A 45 2.98 30.63 24.00
N VAL A 46 2.25 29.62 23.55
CA VAL A 46 0.77 29.55 23.68
C VAL A 46 0.37 29.04 25.06
N LYS A 47 -0.38 29.85 25.83
CA LYS A 47 -0.86 29.51 27.17
C LYS A 47 -2.30 29.97 27.40
N LYS A 48 -3.01 29.33 28.32
CA LYS A 48 -4.36 29.74 28.76
C LYS A 48 -4.24 30.92 29.73
N ALA A 49 -5.02 31.98 29.52
CA ALA A 49 -5.11 33.13 30.40
C ALA A 49 -6.24 32.98 31.42
N LYS A 50 -6.34 33.94 32.37
CA LYS A 50 -7.33 33.94 33.46
C LYS A 50 -8.77 34.02 32.97
N ASP A 51 -9.00 34.62 31.81
CA ASP A 51 -10.31 34.72 31.15
C ASP A 51 -10.75 33.40 30.47
N GLY A 52 -9.96 32.33 30.60
CA GLY A 52 -10.25 31.03 30.01
C GLY A 52 -9.83 30.88 28.55
N ASN A 53 -9.44 31.96 27.88
CA ASN A 53 -9.01 31.93 26.48
C ASN A 53 -7.51 31.57 26.36
N TRP A 54 -7.09 31.14 25.17
CA TRP A 54 -5.70 30.84 24.86
C TRP A 54 -5.06 31.97 24.06
N TYR A 55 -3.87 32.39 24.47
CA TYR A 55 -3.12 33.47 23.85
C TYR A 55 -1.64 33.14 23.67
N THR A 56 -0.96 33.87 22.80
CA THR A 56 0.50 33.90 22.71
C THR A 56 1.07 34.92 23.70
N PHE A 57 2.01 34.48 24.52
CA PHE A 57 2.73 35.31 25.49
C PHE A 57 4.19 35.46 25.07
N ASN A 58 4.73 36.67 25.19
CA ASN A 58 6.18 36.90 25.09
C ASN A 58 6.87 36.23 26.28
N LYS A 59 7.87 35.39 26.03
CA LYS A 59 8.61 34.67 27.08
C LYS A 59 9.36 35.60 28.03
N LYS A 60 9.85 36.75 27.54
CA LYS A 60 10.67 37.69 28.33
C LYS A 60 9.87 38.45 29.40
N ASN A 61 8.67 38.94 29.06
CA ASN A 61 7.89 39.82 29.96
C ASN A 61 6.51 39.24 30.31
N ASN A 62 6.19 38.04 29.83
CA ASN A 62 4.93 37.34 30.05
C ASN A 62 3.67 38.18 29.72
N LYS A 63 3.79 39.12 28.76
CA LYS A 63 2.65 39.88 28.24
C LYS A 63 2.10 39.22 26.97
N ILE A 64 0.77 39.30 26.80
CA ILE A 64 0.09 38.84 25.59
C ILE A 64 0.63 39.61 24.38
N ASN A 65 1.03 38.90 23.32
CA ASN A 65 1.45 39.50 22.07
C ASN A 65 0.25 39.72 21.14
N THR A 66 -0.49 40.80 21.38
CA THR A 66 -1.71 41.16 20.62
C THR A 66 -1.45 41.48 19.14
N LYS A 67 -0.19 41.73 18.75
CA LYS A 67 0.18 42.01 17.36
C LYS A 67 0.42 40.75 16.54
N TYR A 68 0.61 39.59 17.18
CA TYR A 68 0.96 38.36 16.48
C TYR A 68 -0.24 37.71 15.77
N THR A 69 -0.10 37.43 14.48
CA THR A 69 -1.04 36.61 13.69
C THR A 69 -0.23 35.62 12.87
N GLY A 70 -0.41 34.33 13.11
CA GLY A 70 0.49 33.31 12.56
C GLY A 70 0.18 31.92 13.12
N ILE A 71 1.21 31.12 13.33
CA ILE A 71 1.14 29.81 13.96
C ILE A 71 2.18 29.75 15.09
N ALA A 72 1.72 29.53 16.32
CA ALA A 72 2.58 29.45 17.49
C ALA A 72 2.42 28.11 18.22
N LYS A 73 3.46 27.70 18.94
CA LYS A 73 3.54 26.37 19.58
C LYS A 73 3.40 26.41 21.10
N ASN A 74 2.97 25.27 21.64
CA ASN A 74 3.16 24.86 23.03
C ASN A 74 3.37 23.34 23.10
N ASN A 75 3.36 22.78 24.30
CA ASN A 75 3.55 21.34 24.52
C ASN A 75 2.44 20.46 23.92
N ASN A 76 1.35 21.03 23.41
CA ASN A 76 0.23 20.28 22.84
C ASN A 76 0.18 20.35 21.31
N GLY A 77 1.09 21.12 20.69
CA GLY A 77 1.19 21.28 19.25
C GLY A 77 1.23 22.75 18.81
N TRP A 78 0.94 22.96 17.53
CA TRP A 78 1.01 24.25 16.86
C TRP A 78 -0.39 24.74 16.56
N TRP A 79 -0.65 26.02 16.83
CA TRP A 79 -1.99 26.59 16.86
C TRP A 79 -2.08 27.82 15.99
N ARG A 80 -3.18 27.96 15.26
CA ARG A 80 -3.50 29.20 14.55
C ARG A 80 -3.80 30.31 15.55
N VAL A 81 -3.11 31.43 15.41
CA VAL A 81 -3.26 32.62 16.26
C VAL A 81 -3.65 33.82 15.40
N VAL A 82 -4.60 34.62 15.89
CA VAL A 82 -5.05 35.88 15.28
C VAL A 82 -5.06 36.96 16.35
N LYS A 83 -4.28 38.03 16.12
CA LYS A 83 -4.13 39.16 17.06
C LYS A 83 -3.85 38.71 18.50
N GLY A 84 -2.93 37.74 18.65
CA GLY A 84 -2.51 37.16 19.92
C GLY A 84 -3.42 36.09 20.51
N LYS A 85 -4.65 35.89 20.00
CA LYS A 85 -5.61 34.90 20.50
C LYS A 85 -5.64 33.65 19.61
N VAL A 86 -5.70 32.46 20.20
CA VAL A 86 -5.84 31.19 19.45
C VAL A 86 -7.21 31.11 18.79
N ASN A 87 -7.26 30.72 17.52
CA ASN A 87 -8.48 30.49 16.76
C ASN A 87 -8.72 28.99 16.58
N PHE A 88 -9.50 28.38 17.48
CA PHE A 88 -9.87 26.96 17.44
C PHE A 88 -10.84 26.58 16.30
N LYS A 89 -11.35 27.55 15.54
CA LYS A 89 -12.25 27.29 14.40
C LYS A 89 -11.53 27.39 13.04
N ALA A 90 -10.23 27.66 13.04
CA ALA A 90 -9.49 27.85 11.80
C ALA A 90 -9.31 26.53 11.05
N ASN A 91 -9.61 26.54 9.76
CA ASN A 91 -9.36 25.46 8.83
C ASN A 91 -8.74 26.04 7.55
N GLY A 92 -7.59 25.52 7.11
CA GLY A 92 -6.92 26.01 5.90
C GLY A 92 -5.41 26.13 6.04
N VAL A 93 -4.80 26.89 5.12
CA VAL A 93 -3.36 27.11 5.08
C VAL A 93 -2.97 28.42 5.76
N PHE A 94 -2.07 28.35 6.74
CA PHE A 94 -1.56 29.53 7.46
C PHE A 94 -0.03 29.48 7.60
N THR A 95 0.59 30.63 7.76
CA THR A 95 2.06 30.77 7.75
C THR A 95 2.63 31.19 9.11
N ASN A 96 3.88 30.81 9.33
CA ASN A 96 4.80 31.39 10.30
C ASN A 96 6.21 31.44 9.69
N SER A 97 7.23 31.79 10.49
CA SER A 97 8.63 31.83 10.06
C SER A 97 9.18 30.51 9.50
N TYR A 98 8.58 29.37 9.83
CA TYR A 98 9.03 28.03 9.40
C TYR A 98 8.35 27.56 8.11
N GLY A 99 7.36 28.32 7.61
CA GLY A 99 6.65 28.03 6.36
C GLY A 99 5.14 28.10 6.49
N ALA A 100 4.45 27.50 5.52
CA ALA A 100 3.00 27.36 5.52
C ALA A 100 2.58 25.96 5.98
N TRP A 101 1.44 25.87 6.66
CA TRP A 101 0.97 24.65 7.30
C TRP A 101 -0.53 24.49 7.14
N TRP A 102 -0.96 23.24 6.99
CA TRP A 102 -2.37 22.86 7.03
C TRP A 102 -2.86 22.80 8.48
N VAL A 103 -3.91 23.57 8.76
CA VAL A 103 -4.55 23.67 10.06
C VAL A 103 -5.96 23.13 9.98
N GLU A 104 -6.34 22.29 10.93
CA GLU A 104 -7.69 21.78 11.14
C GLU A 104 -8.12 22.07 12.58
N ASN A 105 -9.33 22.62 12.75
CA ASN A 105 -9.87 22.97 14.07
C ASN A 105 -8.88 23.79 14.92
N GLY A 106 -8.19 24.73 14.28
CA GLY A 106 -7.21 25.62 14.90
C GLY A 106 -5.85 25.03 15.22
N LYS A 107 -5.61 23.73 14.98
CA LYS A 107 -4.33 23.05 15.22
C LYS A 107 -3.69 22.63 13.90
N VAL A 108 -2.36 22.74 13.79
CA VAL A 108 -1.62 22.14 12.66
C VAL A 108 -1.80 20.63 12.69
N ASN A 109 -2.21 20.06 11.55
CA ASN A 109 -2.33 18.62 11.38
C ASN A 109 -1.07 18.07 10.69
N PHE A 110 -0.11 17.61 11.49
CA PHE A 110 1.13 16.97 11.00
C PHE A 110 0.87 15.62 10.33
N ASP A 111 -0.26 14.96 10.59
CA ASP A 111 -0.59 13.71 9.91
C ASP A 111 -1.11 13.91 8.48
N LYS A 112 -1.47 15.15 8.12
CA LYS A 112 -2.04 15.44 6.81
C LYS A 112 -1.01 15.24 5.70
N ASN A 113 -1.36 14.37 4.75
CA ASN A 113 -0.58 14.07 3.55
C ASN A 113 -1.53 13.99 2.35
N ASP A 114 -1.73 15.11 1.67
CA ASP A 114 -2.78 15.25 0.67
C ASP A 114 -2.49 16.37 -0.35
N THR A 115 -3.35 16.51 -1.34
CA THR A 115 -3.43 17.70 -2.18
C THR A 115 -4.78 18.37 -1.94
N VAL A 116 -4.76 19.62 -1.49
CA VAL A 116 -5.96 20.35 -1.05
C VAL A 116 -6.13 21.66 -1.81
N THR A 117 -7.36 22.01 -2.15
CA THR A 117 -7.70 23.34 -2.68
C THR A 117 -8.16 24.24 -1.55
N TYR A 118 -7.48 25.37 -1.36
CA TYR A 118 -7.84 26.39 -0.39
C TYR A 118 -7.69 27.78 -1.00
N ASN A 119 -8.72 28.62 -0.85
CA ASN A 119 -8.77 29.96 -1.46
C ASN A 119 -8.39 29.98 -2.95
N LYS A 120 -8.97 29.05 -3.74
CA LYS A 120 -8.73 28.88 -5.19
C LYS A 120 -7.28 28.53 -5.56
N LYS A 121 -6.44 28.13 -4.60
CA LYS A 121 -5.07 27.66 -4.83
C LYS A 121 -4.96 26.21 -4.42
N VAL A 122 -4.17 25.45 -5.17
CA VAL A 122 -3.87 24.04 -4.86
C VAL A 122 -2.58 23.98 -4.06
N TYR A 123 -2.62 23.24 -2.96
CA TYR A 123 -1.51 23.02 -2.06
C TYR A 123 -1.20 21.53 -1.94
N VAL A 124 0.08 21.20 -2.05
CA VAL A 124 0.62 19.89 -1.71
C VAL A 124 0.97 19.92 -0.22
N ILE A 125 0.32 19.07 0.56
CA ILE A 125 0.55 18.93 1.99
C ILE A 125 1.35 17.66 2.23
N ARG A 126 2.53 17.79 2.84
CA ARG A 126 3.33 16.66 3.33
C ARG A 126 3.72 16.92 4.78
N ASP A 127 3.42 15.96 5.65
CA ASP A 127 3.64 16.08 7.09
C ASP A 127 3.05 17.39 7.68
N GLY A 128 1.85 17.76 7.21
CA GLY A 128 1.19 19.03 7.56
C GLY A 128 1.79 20.29 6.94
N LYS A 129 3.00 20.26 6.37
CA LYS A 129 3.60 21.41 5.68
C LYS A 129 2.92 21.61 4.32
N ALA A 130 2.49 22.84 4.07
CA ALA A 130 1.81 23.23 2.84
C ALA A 130 2.78 23.92 1.87
N THR A 131 2.81 23.44 0.64
CA THR A 131 3.54 24.08 -0.46
C THR A 131 2.56 24.32 -1.59
N LEU A 132 2.60 25.49 -2.24
CA LEU A 132 1.81 25.70 -3.45
C LEU A 132 2.20 24.67 -4.50
N GLU A 133 1.22 24.06 -5.16
CA GLU A 133 1.48 22.96 -6.10
C GLU A 133 2.46 23.35 -7.20
N LYS A 134 2.32 24.57 -7.76
CA LYS A 134 3.24 25.12 -8.76
C LYS A 134 4.71 25.21 -8.30
N ASP A 135 4.92 25.31 -7.00
CA ASP A 135 6.24 25.46 -6.38
C ASP A 135 6.76 24.12 -5.82
N TYR A 136 5.89 23.09 -5.73
CA TYR A 136 6.24 21.79 -5.22
C TYR A 136 6.99 20.96 -6.27
N LYS A 137 8.07 20.29 -5.85
CA LYS A 137 8.88 19.43 -6.71
C LYS A 137 8.62 17.98 -6.35
N TYR A 138 7.81 17.32 -7.18
CA TYR A 138 7.51 15.92 -7.02
C TYR A 138 8.75 15.07 -7.27
N LYS A 139 9.04 14.17 -6.32
CA LYS A 139 10.11 13.19 -6.48
C LYS A 139 9.56 11.90 -7.05
N GLN A 140 10.16 11.42 -8.13
CA GLN A 140 9.98 10.05 -8.59
C GLN A 140 10.88 9.12 -7.80
N TYR A 141 10.37 7.93 -7.49
CA TYR A 141 11.10 6.93 -6.72
C TYR A 141 11.22 5.64 -7.50
N ASP A 142 12.35 4.97 -7.32
CA ASP A 142 12.54 3.56 -7.67
C ASP A 142 12.18 2.73 -6.43
N CYS A 143 11.13 1.91 -6.54
CA CYS A 143 10.65 1.10 -5.42
C CYS A 143 11.71 0.16 -4.84
N ASN A 144 12.71 -0.24 -5.63
CA ASN A 144 13.78 -1.15 -5.20
C ASN A 144 14.80 -0.45 -4.27
N LYS A 145 14.79 0.87 -4.22
CA LYS A 145 15.64 1.68 -3.32
C LYS A 145 14.90 2.10 -2.04
N LEU A 146 13.60 1.82 -1.96
CA LEU A 146 12.79 2.15 -0.80
C LEU A 146 12.85 1.06 0.25
N THR A 147 12.64 1.44 1.52
CA THR A 147 12.44 0.49 2.61
C THR A 147 11.26 0.90 3.48
N VAL A 148 10.35 -0.03 3.73
CA VAL A 148 9.17 0.18 4.58
C VAL A 148 9.51 -0.09 6.05
N LYS A 149 9.43 0.93 6.91
CA LYS A 149 9.73 0.83 8.35
C LYS A 149 8.82 1.71 9.20
N GLN A 150 8.70 1.36 10.48
CA GLN A 150 7.98 2.17 11.47
C GLN A 150 8.81 3.40 11.84
N ALA A 151 8.17 4.57 11.90
CA ALA A 151 8.77 5.79 12.41
C ALA A 151 8.46 5.96 13.91
N PRO A 152 9.12 6.90 14.63
CA PRO A 152 8.92 7.09 16.07
C PRO A 152 7.51 7.49 16.51
N ASP A 153 6.67 7.95 15.60
CA ASP A 153 5.24 8.21 15.82
C ASP A 153 4.39 6.91 15.86
N GLY A 154 5.01 5.75 15.62
CA GLY A 154 4.37 4.44 15.56
C GLY A 154 3.71 4.12 14.22
N GLN A 155 3.75 5.03 13.24
CA GLN A 155 3.20 4.82 11.90
C GLN A 155 4.25 4.21 10.96
N TRP A 156 3.78 3.55 9.91
CA TRP A 156 4.66 2.87 8.94
C TRP A 156 4.76 3.68 7.64
N TYR A 157 5.98 3.86 7.16
CA TYR A 157 6.26 4.65 5.97
C TYR A 157 7.26 3.96 5.05
N ALA A 158 7.22 4.31 3.76
CA ALA A 158 8.32 4.05 2.84
C ALA A 158 9.40 5.13 3.01
N PHE A 159 10.66 4.71 3.13
CA PHE A 159 11.82 5.57 3.23
C PHE A 159 12.73 5.43 2.03
N ASP A 160 13.25 6.56 1.56
CA ASP A 160 14.39 6.66 0.66
C ASP A 160 15.61 7.11 1.49
N GLY A 161 16.45 6.13 1.84
CA GLY A 161 17.48 6.31 2.87
C GLY A 161 16.89 6.70 4.22
N ASN A 162 17.20 7.93 4.66
CA ASN A 162 16.73 8.48 5.96
C ASN A 162 15.51 9.38 5.84
N GLN A 163 14.98 9.61 4.63
CA GLN A 163 13.84 10.49 4.41
C GLN A 163 12.60 9.68 4.03
N ILE A 164 11.43 10.11 4.52
CA ILE A 164 10.15 9.51 4.12
C ILE A 164 9.89 9.86 2.65
N ALA A 165 9.51 8.86 1.85
CA ALA A 165 9.16 9.00 0.44
C ALA A 165 7.73 9.52 0.28
N TRP A 166 7.51 10.76 0.69
CA TRP A 166 6.19 11.40 0.80
C TRP A 166 5.36 11.41 -0.50
N ASP A 167 6.00 11.46 -1.67
CA ASP A 167 5.30 11.42 -2.96
C ASP A 167 5.09 10.00 -3.50
N TYR A 168 5.61 8.99 -2.81
CA TYR A 168 5.49 7.62 -3.28
C TYR A 168 4.08 7.06 -3.03
N THR A 169 3.44 6.63 -4.11
CA THR A 169 2.22 5.83 -4.08
C THR A 169 2.43 4.60 -4.97
N GLY A 170 2.63 3.45 -4.36
CA GLY A 170 2.90 2.21 -5.08
C GLY A 170 3.02 1.03 -4.13
N ILE A 171 3.92 0.11 -4.42
CA ILE A 171 4.28 -1.03 -3.55
C ILE A 171 5.78 -0.96 -3.24
N ALA A 172 6.18 -1.00 -1.97
CA ALA A 172 7.59 -0.93 -1.55
C ALA A 172 7.98 -2.10 -0.61
N PRO A 173 9.26 -2.51 -0.61
CA PRO A 173 9.69 -3.68 0.16
C PRO A 173 10.16 -3.35 1.58
N ASN A 174 10.18 -4.39 2.42
CA ASN A 174 11.07 -4.53 3.55
C ASN A 174 11.45 -6.02 3.72
N GLY A 175 12.17 -6.37 4.78
CA GLY A 175 12.58 -7.76 5.03
C GLY A 175 11.42 -8.76 5.17
N ASN A 176 10.19 -8.29 5.40
CA ASN A 176 9.01 -9.12 5.58
C ASN A 176 8.15 -9.26 4.31
N GLY A 177 8.51 -8.58 3.22
CA GLY A 177 7.81 -8.62 1.95
C GLY A 177 7.52 -7.23 1.37
N TRP A 178 6.50 -7.16 0.52
CA TRP A 178 6.14 -5.96 -0.22
C TRP A 178 4.79 -5.41 0.24
N TRP A 179 4.70 -4.09 0.39
CA TRP A 179 3.57 -3.44 1.07
C TRP A 179 3.01 -2.31 0.24
N ARG A 180 1.68 -2.13 0.29
CA ARG A 180 1.00 -1.00 -0.33
C ARG A 180 1.32 0.28 0.43
N ILE A 181 1.78 1.28 -0.32
CA ILE A 181 2.11 2.62 0.18
C ILE A 181 1.27 3.67 -0.54
N VAL A 182 0.65 4.59 0.21
CA VAL A 182 -0.12 5.72 -0.28
C VAL A 182 0.48 7.01 0.29
N ARG A 183 1.04 7.85 -0.57
CA ARG A 183 1.69 9.13 -0.20
C ARG A 183 2.70 8.95 0.95
N GLY A 184 3.58 7.98 0.78
CA GLY A 184 4.61 7.62 1.75
C GLY A 184 4.16 6.76 2.92
N ARG A 185 2.85 6.64 3.22
CA ARG A 185 2.30 5.87 4.35
C ARG A 185 1.85 4.47 3.95
N LEU A 186 2.06 3.48 4.82
CA LEU A 186 1.55 2.11 4.63
C LEU A 186 0.02 2.08 4.76
N ASP A 187 -0.65 1.45 3.79
CA ASP A 187 -2.08 1.20 3.83
C ASP A 187 -2.37 -0.26 4.21
N TRP A 188 -2.71 -0.48 5.48
CA TRP A 188 -2.98 -1.81 6.06
C TRP A 188 -4.24 -2.48 5.50
N ASN A 189 -5.17 -1.71 4.94
CA ASN A 189 -6.47 -2.21 4.52
C ASN A 189 -6.53 -2.45 3.00
N ALA A 190 -5.49 -2.06 2.26
CA ALA A 190 -5.45 -2.23 0.83
C ALA A 190 -5.61 -3.69 0.42
N THR A 191 -6.63 -3.96 -0.39
CA THR A 191 -6.85 -5.25 -1.05
C THR A 191 -7.24 -4.98 -2.50
N GLY A 192 -6.50 -5.54 -3.45
CA GLY A 192 -6.68 -5.26 -4.88
C GLY A 192 -5.39 -5.36 -5.67
N VAL A 193 -5.39 -4.75 -6.86
CA VAL A 193 -4.22 -4.77 -7.76
C VAL A 193 -3.55 -3.40 -7.76
N PHE A 194 -2.25 -3.37 -7.46
CA PHE A 194 -1.47 -2.14 -7.40
C PHE A 194 -0.16 -2.31 -8.15
N SER A 195 0.47 -1.18 -8.51
CA SER A 195 1.67 -1.17 -9.35
C SER A 195 2.86 -0.54 -8.65
N ASN A 196 4.05 -0.94 -9.09
CA ASN A 196 5.32 -0.28 -8.82
C ASN A 196 6.20 -0.37 -10.09
N ASN A 197 7.48 0.01 -9.98
CA ASN A 197 8.42 -0.03 -11.11
C ASN A 197 8.66 -1.45 -11.66
N ASN A 198 8.33 -2.50 -10.91
CA ASN A 198 8.56 -3.90 -11.29
C ASN A 198 7.33 -4.57 -11.91
N GLY A 199 6.16 -3.93 -11.88
CA GLY A 199 4.93 -4.48 -12.46
C GLY A 199 3.71 -4.26 -11.58
N GLN A 200 2.67 -5.06 -11.81
CA GLN A 200 1.44 -5.04 -11.02
C GLN A 200 1.29 -6.32 -10.20
N TYR A 201 0.83 -6.18 -8.96
CA TYR A 201 0.72 -7.28 -8.01
C TYR A 201 -0.60 -7.22 -7.25
N TYR A 202 -1.08 -8.40 -6.87
CA TYR A 202 -2.21 -8.53 -5.96
C TYR A 202 -1.74 -8.30 -4.52
N VAL A 203 -2.35 -7.33 -3.87
CA VAL A 203 -2.17 -6.99 -2.46
C VAL A 203 -3.41 -7.44 -1.70
N GLU A 204 -3.19 -7.99 -0.51
CA GLU A 204 -4.22 -8.39 0.43
C GLU A 204 -3.85 -7.88 1.82
N LYS A 205 -4.75 -7.10 2.45
CA LYS A 205 -4.52 -6.48 3.77
C LYS A 205 -3.16 -5.76 3.85
N GLY A 206 -2.88 -4.94 2.84
CA GLY A 206 -1.68 -4.11 2.76
C GLY A 206 -0.42 -4.82 2.29
N LYS A 207 -0.38 -6.16 2.19
CA LYS A 207 0.80 -6.94 1.80
C LYS A 207 0.60 -7.62 0.45
N VAL A 208 1.63 -7.66 -0.40
CA VAL A 208 1.62 -8.49 -1.62
C VAL A 208 1.47 -9.96 -1.23
N ASN A 209 0.49 -10.63 -1.82
CA ASN A 209 0.26 -12.06 -1.63
C ASN A 209 0.87 -12.85 -2.80
N PHE A 210 2.14 -13.24 -2.67
CA PHE A 210 2.85 -14.05 -3.67
C PHE A 210 2.32 -15.48 -3.81
N ALA A 211 1.47 -15.94 -2.90
CA ALA A 211 0.78 -17.21 -3.03
C ALA A 211 -0.52 -17.09 -3.84
N LYS A 212 -0.95 -15.88 -4.25
CA LYS A 212 -2.21 -15.70 -4.97
C LYS A 212 -2.11 -16.23 -6.39
N TYR A 213 -3.09 -17.05 -6.77
CA TYR A 213 -3.39 -17.45 -8.14
C TYR A 213 -4.87 -17.21 -8.46
N GLY A 214 -5.18 -17.14 -9.75
CA GLY A 214 -6.54 -17.09 -10.28
C GLY A 214 -6.96 -15.71 -10.77
N VAL A 215 -8.27 -15.50 -10.85
CA VAL A 215 -8.86 -14.29 -11.45
C VAL A 215 -9.39 -13.35 -10.36
N VAL A 216 -9.06 -12.06 -10.48
CA VAL A 216 -9.46 -11.00 -9.54
C VAL A 216 -10.13 -9.87 -10.30
N ASN A 217 -11.30 -9.43 -9.83
CA ASN A 217 -11.95 -8.22 -10.31
C ASN A 217 -11.61 -7.06 -9.39
N TYR A 218 -11.09 -5.97 -9.96
CA TYR A 218 -10.71 -4.77 -9.22
C TYR A 218 -10.86 -3.53 -10.11
N ASN A 219 -11.51 -2.47 -9.60
CA ASN A 219 -11.77 -1.23 -10.34
C ASN A 219 -12.38 -1.46 -11.75
N ASN A 220 -13.41 -2.31 -11.82
CA ASN A 220 -14.11 -2.69 -13.06
C ASN A 220 -13.21 -3.34 -14.13
N LYS A 221 -12.06 -3.88 -13.73
CA LYS A 221 -11.17 -4.65 -14.60
C LYS A 221 -10.95 -6.05 -14.02
N THR A 222 -10.76 -7.00 -14.92
CA THR A 222 -10.41 -8.38 -14.57
C THR A 222 -8.92 -8.61 -14.76
N TYR A 223 -8.29 -9.22 -13.76
CA TYR A 223 -6.85 -9.50 -13.71
C TYR A 223 -6.62 -10.99 -13.51
N VAL A 224 -5.69 -11.56 -14.27
CA VAL A 224 -5.15 -12.90 -13.98
C VAL A 224 -3.90 -12.74 -13.13
N ILE A 225 -3.92 -13.39 -11.97
CA ILE A 225 -2.83 -13.40 -11.01
C ILE A 225 -2.16 -14.77 -11.04
N ALA A 226 -0.84 -14.80 -11.19
CA ALA A 226 -0.03 -16.00 -11.00
C ALA A 226 1.16 -15.67 -10.09
N GLY A 227 1.27 -16.37 -8.96
CA GLY A 227 2.32 -16.11 -7.98
C GLY A 227 2.28 -14.67 -7.43
N GLY A 228 1.08 -14.10 -7.26
CA GLY A 228 0.87 -12.73 -6.82
C GLY A 228 1.08 -11.64 -7.88
N ALA A 229 1.73 -11.94 -9.01
CA ALA A 229 1.92 -10.99 -10.10
C ALA A 229 0.75 -11.01 -11.08
N VAL A 230 0.42 -9.84 -11.65
CA VAL A 230 -0.52 -9.76 -12.78
C VAL A 230 0.17 -10.27 -14.04
N VAL A 231 -0.46 -11.23 -14.71
CA VAL A 231 0.06 -11.82 -15.95
C VAL A 231 -0.53 -11.14 -17.19
N THR A 232 -1.81 -10.78 -17.14
CA THR A 232 -2.49 -10.02 -18.20
C THR A 232 -3.52 -9.06 -17.62
N SER A 233 -3.72 -7.93 -18.30
CA SER A 233 -4.73 -6.91 -17.99
C SER A 233 -5.57 -6.63 -19.25
N ASN A 234 -6.58 -7.45 -19.49
CA ASN A 234 -7.56 -7.29 -20.56
C ASN A 234 -8.97 -7.57 -20.01
N ASP A 235 -10.03 -7.08 -20.67
CA ASP A 235 -11.41 -6.99 -20.14
C ASP A 235 -11.97 -8.25 -19.46
N THR A 236 -11.42 -9.43 -19.76
CA THR A 236 -11.88 -10.68 -19.15
C THR A 236 -10.77 -11.45 -18.43
N GLY A 237 -9.47 -11.20 -18.67
CA GLY A 237 -8.39 -12.08 -18.20
C GLY A 237 -8.43 -13.53 -18.73
N TYR A 238 -9.49 -13.90 -19.44
CA TYR A 238 -9.71 -15.22 -19.99
C TYR A 238 -9.26 -15.28 -21.46
N SER A 239 -9.04 -16.49 -21.96
CA SER A 239 -8.88 -16.77 -23.38
C SER A 239 -9.72 -17.98 -23.76
N THR A 240 -10.37 -17.91 -24.92
CA THR A 240 -10.98 -19.06 -25.62
C THR A 240 -10.17 -19.48 -26.84
N ASN A 241 -9.13 -18.71 -27.21
CA ASN A 241 -8.21 -19.02 -28.29
C ASN A 241 -6.88 -19.50 -27.71
N TYR A 242 -6.65 -20.81 -27.72
CA TYR A 242 -5.45 -21.47 -27.21
C TYR A 242 -5.31 -22.88 -27.78
N ASP A 243 -4.10 -23.42 -27.70
CA ASP A 243 -3.81 -24.84 -27.95
C ASP A 243 -3.97 -25.61 -26.64
N SER A 244 -5.00 -26.45 -26.55
CA SER A 244 -5.35 -27.19 -25.32
C SER A 244 -4.26 -28.16 -24.88
N SER A 245 -3.46 -28.68 -25.81
CA SER A 245 -2.33 -29.59 -25.51
C SER A 245 -1.18 -28.90 -24.76
N LYS A 246 -1.14 -27.56 -24.79
CA LYS A 246 -0.08 -26.74 -24.18
C LYS A 246 -0.53 -26.04 -22.89
N LEU A 247 -1.70 -26.38 -22.37
CA LEU A 247 -2.18 -25.84 -21.10
C LEU A 247 -1.33 -26.38 -19.95
N THR A 248 -1.00 -25.49 -19.02
CA THR A 248 -0.28 -25.85 -17.77
C THR A 248 -1.14 -25.53 -16.56
N VAL A 249 -1.10 -26.38 -15.55
CA VAL A 249 -1.85 -26.15 -14.31
C VAL A 249 -1.00 -25.41 -13.29
N LYS A 250 -1.48 -24.25 -12.83
CA LYS A 250 -0.83 -23.49 -11.76
C LYS A 250 -1.85 -23.09 -10.70
N GLY A 251 -1.43 -23.07 -9.44
CA GLY A 251 -2.33 -22.71 -8.37
C GLY A 251 -1.72 -22.85 -6.99
N SER A 252 -2.52 -22.45 -6.00
CA SER A 252 -2.25 -22.67 -4.58
C SER A 252 -3.57 -22.94 -3.86
N GLY A 253 -3.54 -23.77 -2.82
CA GLY A 253 -4.75 -24.21 -2.12
C GLY A 253 -5.82 -24.74 -3.09
N GLN A 254 -7.04 -24.20 -3.01
CA GLN A 254 -8.18 -24.58 -3.85
C GLN A 254 -8.29 -23.79 -5.17
N ASN A 255 -7.25 -23.02 -5.53
CA ASN A 255 -7.25 -22.06 -6.64
C ASN A 255 -6.25 -22.47 -7.72
N TRP A 256 -6.49 -23.62 -8.34
CA TRP A 256 -5.69 -24.13 -9.45
C TRP A 256 -6.43 -23.96 -10.77
N TYR A 257 -5.75 -23.43 -11.77
CA TYR A 257 -6.33 -23.09 -13.06
C TYR A 257 -5.44 -23.58 -14.20
N ALA A 258 -6.05 -23.82 -15.37
CA ALA A 258 -5.36 -24.11 -16.60
C ALA A 258 -4.95 -22.79 -17.28
N TYR A 259 -3.65 -22.58 -17.40
CA TYR A 259 -3.05 -21.41 -18.03
C TYR A 259 -2.58 -21.73 -19.44
N THR A 260 -2.92 -20.84 -20.36
CA THR A 260 -2.36 -20.78 -21.71
C THR A 260 -0.88 -20.38 -21.67
N GLN A 261 -0.15 -20.62 -22.76
CA GLN A 261 1.24 -20.20 -22.89
C GLN A 261 1.41 -18.67 -22.81
N LYS A 262 0.35 -17.91 -23.11
CA LYS A 262 0.30 -16.44 -22.98
C LYS A 262 -0.10 -15.99 -21.57
N GLY A 263 -0.23 -16.92 -20.62
CA GLY A 263 -0.50 -16.62 -19.21
C GLY A 263 -1.94 -16.23 -18.89
N LYS A 264 -2.87 -16.38 -19.83
CA LYS A 264 -4.33 -16.26 -19.61
C LYS A 264 -4.92 -17.56 -19.09
N VAL A 265 -6.04 -17.49 -18.37
CA VAL A 265 -6.82 -18.66 -17.97
C VAL A 265 -7.69 -19.12 -19.13
N ALA A 266 -7.67 -20.42 -19.43
CA ALA A 266 -8.50 -21.06 -20.45
C ALA A 266 -9.93 -21.32 -19.91
N SER A 267 -10.78 -20.29 -19.86
CA SER A 267 -12.05 -20.29 -19.10
C SER A 267 -13.09 -21.31 -19.54
N ASP A 268 -13.05 -21.71 -20.79
CA ASP A 268 -13.98 -22.66 -21.41
C ASP A 268 -13.42 -24.09 -21.46
N TYR A 269 -12.18 -24.30 -20.99
CA TYR A 269 -11.56 -25.61 -21.07
C TYR A 269 -12.16 -26.59 -20.05
N THR A 270 -12.70 -27.70 -20.54
CA THR A 270 -13.05 -28.87 -19.74
C THR A 270 -12.34 -30.09 -20.31
N GLY A 271 -11.52 -30.76 -19.50
CA GLY A 271 -10.63 -31.81 -19.97
C GLY A 271 -9.55 -32.11 -18.94
N PHE A 272 -8.34 -32.39 -19.41
CA PHE A 272 -7.18 -32.67 -18.57
C PHE A 272 -6.01 -31.74 -18.90
N ALA A 273 -5.32 -31.25 -17.88
CA ALA A 273 -4.08 -30.49 -18.04
C ALA A 273 -3.11 -30.86 -16.92
N SER A 274 -1.82 -30.68 -17.15
CA SER A 274 -0.78 -31.20 -16.26
C SER A 274 0.12 -30.12 -15.68
N ASN A 275 0.77 -30.46 -14.58
CA ASN A 275 1.94 -29.80 -14.03
C ASN A 275 2.89 -30.84 -13.43
N GLU A 276 3.96 -30.41 -12.74
CA GLU A 276 4.90 -31.34 -12.12
C GLU A 276 4.27 -32.29 -11.08
N ASN A 277 3.10 -31.93 -10.53
CA ASN A 277 2.40 -32.70 -9.52
C ASN A 277 1.42 -33.72 -10.11
N GLY A 278 1.21 -33.72 -11.43
CA GLY A 278 0.38 -34.69 -12.13
C GLY A 278 -0.60 -34.09 -13.13
N THR A 279 -1.54 -34.92 -13.58
CA THR A 279 -2.58 -34.56 -14.55
C THR A 279 -3.91 -34.37 -13.82
N TRP A 280 -4.54 -33.22 -14.03
CA TRP A 280 -5.70 -32.77 -13.27
C TRP A 280 -6.93 -32.64 -14.16
N ARG A 281 -8.09 -33.01 -13.63
CA ARG A 281 -9.38 -32.72 -14.23
C ARG A 281 -9.65 -31.22 -14.14
N ILE A 282 -9.85 -30.62 -15.31
CA ILE A 282 -10.21 -29.21 -15.46
C ILE A 282 -11.68 -29.12 -15.84
N VAL A 283 -12.41 -28.20 -15.21
CA VAL A 283 -13.78 -27.82 -15.53
C VAL A 283 -13.84 -26.30 -15.60
N ASN A 284 -14.23 -25.76 -16.76
CA ASN A 284 -14.29 -24.31 -17.01
C ASN A 284 -12.99 -23.58 -16.61
N GLY A 285 -11.85 -24.14 -17.01
CA GLY A 285 -10.53 -23.58 -16.75
C GLY A 285 -10.00 -23.73 -15.34
N LYS A 286 -10.77 -24.30 -14.40
CA LYS A 286 -10.36 -24.52 -13.01
C LYS A 286 -10.19 -26.01 -12.72
N VAL A 287 -9.22 -26.38 -11.89
CA VAL A 287 -9.11 -27.76 -11.37
C VAL A 287 -10.33 -28.08 -10.53
N ASP A 288 -10.95 -29.22 -10.80
CA ASP A 288 -12.02 -29.79 -9.99
C ASP A 288 -11.44 -30.83 -9.02
N PHE A 289 -11.10 -30.39 -7.81
CA PHE A 289 -10.57 -31.28 -6.75
C PHE A 289 -11.61 -32.28 -6.22
N ASN A 290 -12.89 -32.12 -6.53
CA ASN A 290 -13.94 -33.04 -6.09
C ASN A 290 -14.21 -34.15 -7.13
N ALA A 291 -13.60 -34.09 -8.31
CA ALA A 291 -13.81 -35.09 -9.34
C ALA A 291 -13.31 -36.47 -8.89
N ASN A 292 -14.24 -37.42 -8.80
CA ASN A 292 -14.00 -38.81 -8.46
C ASN A 292 -14.82 -39.69 -9.41
N GLY A 293 -14.15 -40.55 -10.18
CA GLY A 293 -14.84 -41.42 -11.15
C GLY A 293 -14.06 -41.60 -12.45
N LEU A 294 -14.79 -41.88 -13.52
CA LEU A 294 -14.25 -42.06 -14.87
C LEU A 294 -14.61 -40.87 -15.75
N PHE A 295 -13.63 -40.35 -16.46
CA PHE A 295 -13.78 -39.12 -17.23
C PHE A 295 -13.10 -39.24 -18.59
N GLN A 296 -13.79 -38.82 -19.64
CA GLN A 296 -13.28 -38.87 -21.01
C GLN A 296 -12.04 -37.97 -21.17
N GLY A 297 -10.95 -38.56 -21.63
CA GLY A 297 -9.73 -37.90 -22.08
C GLY A 297 -9.38 -38.26 -23.52
N ASP A 298 -8.14 -37.96 -23.91
CA ASP A 298 -7.59 -38.14 -25.26
C ASP A 298 -7.50 -39.61 -25.71
N LYS A 299 -7.20 -40.52 -24.78
CA LYS A 299 -7.00 -41.95 -25.04
C LYS A 299 -8.15 -42.84 -24.57
N GLY A 300 -9.19 -42.26 -23.97
CA GLY A 300 -10.30 -43.01 -23.36
C GLY A 300 -10.71 -42.46 -22.00
N LEU A 301 -11.39 -43.29 -21.21
CA LEU A 301 -11.82 -42.92 -19.85
C LEU A 301 -10.66 -43.09 -18.86
N TYR A 302 -10.28 -42.00 -18.20
CA TYR A 302 -9.29 -42.02 -17.12
C TYR A 302 -9.97 -42.13 -15.76
N LYS A 303 -9.37 -42.92 -14.86
CA LYS A 303 -9.68 -42.93 -13.43
C LYS A 303 -9.15 -41.67 -12.79
N VAL A 304 -10.06 -40.89 -12.20
CA VAL A 304 -9.75 -39.69 -11.44
C VAL A 304 -10.14 -39.90 -9.98
N THR A 305 -9.25 -39.48 -9.09
CA THR A 305 -9.44 -39.50 -7.64
C THR A 305 -9.02 -38.13 -7.09
N ASN A 306 -9.92 -37.44 -6.39
CA ASN A 306 -9.71 -36.08 -5.86
C ASN A 306 -9.16 -35.08 -6.90
N GLY A 307 -9.73 -35.12 -8.11
CA GLY A 307 -9.34 -34.26 -9.22
C GLY A 307 -8.09 -34.66 -10.00
N LYS A 308 -7.31 -35.64 -9.53
CA LYS A 308 -6.07 -36.08 -10.18
C LYS A 308 -6.28 -37.42 -10.89
N VAL A 309 -5.70 -37.56 -12.08
CA VAL A 309 -5.64 -38.86 -12.78
C VAL A 309 -4.76 -39.82 -11.98
N ASP A 310 -5.30 -41.00 -11.68
CA ASP A 310 -4.64 -42.03 -10.90
C ASP A 310 -3.93 -43.05 -11.80
N PHE A 311 -2.76 -42.66 -12.32
CA PHE A 311 -1.97 -43.51 -13.21
C PHE A 311 -1.42 -44.78 -12.55
N ASN A 312 -1.51 -44.90 -11.22
CA ASN A 312 -1.05 -46.08 -10.50
C ASN A 312 -2.18 -47.11 -10.30
N TYR A 313 -3.43 -46.74 -10.57
CA TYR A 313 -4.56 -47.62 -10.38
C TYR A 313 -4.58 -48.73 -11.43
N ASN A 314 -4.59 -49.97 -10.94
CA ASN A 314 -4.72 -51.18 -11.72
C ASN A 314 -5.76 -52.09 -11.05
N GLY A 315 -6.84 -52.43 -11.75
CA GLY A 315 -7.90 -53.28 -11.22
C GLY A 315 -9.32 -52.89 -11.68
N PRO A 316 -10.34 -53.60 -11.17
CA PRO A 316 -11.74 -53.34 -11.49
C PRO A 316 -12.27 -52.12 -10.73
N PHE A 317 -12.97 -51.22 -11.44
CA PHE A 317 -13.64 -50.06 -10.85
C PHE A 317 -15.13 -50.08 -11.18
N ALA A 318 -15.97 -50.02 -10.15
CA ALA A 318 -17.42 -49.88 -10.29
C ALA A 318 -17.83 -48.41 -10.25
N THR A 319 -18.63 -47.98 -11.24
CA THR A 319 -19.29 -46.67 -11.24
C THR A 319 -20.51 -46.66 -10.34
N GLU A 320 -21.01 -45.47 -9.97
CA GLU A 320 -22.25 -45.34 -9.19
C GLU A 320 -23.47 -45.96 -9.87
N ALA A 321 -23.48 -45.99 -11.22
CA ALA A 321 -24.52 -46.65 -12.02
C ALA A 321 -24.38 -48.18 -12.08
N GLY A 322 -23.37 -48.76 -11.41
CA GLY A 322 -23.15 -50.21 -11.32
C GLY A 322 -22.32 -50.83 -12.46
N ALA A 323 -21.93 -50.06 -13.48
CA ALA A 323 -21.03 -50.55 -14.53
C ALA A 323 -19.60 -50.75 -13.98
N VAL A 324 -18.98 -51.88 -14.30
CA VAL A 324 -17.63 -52.25 -13.87
C VAL A 324 -16.66 -52.20 -15.05
N TYR A 325 -15.54 -51.52 -14.85
CA TYR A 325 -14.50 -51.33 -15.86
C TYR A 325 -13.17 -51.90 -15.38
N ASN A 326 -12.43 -52.54 -16.29
CA ASN A 326 -11.05 -52.94 -16.03
C ASN A 326 -10.11 -51.77 -16.35
N ILE A 327 -9.30 -51.38 -15.37
CA ILE A 327 -8.40 -50.23 -15.49
C ILE A 327 -6.95 -50.69 -15.38
N VAL A 328 -6.11 -50.20 -16.31
CA VAL A 328 -4.67 -50.42 -16.31
C VAL A 328 -3.98 -49.06 -16.40
N ASN A 329 -3.06 -48.78 -15.48
CA ASN A 329 -2.37 -47.50 -15.33
C ASN A 329 -3.31 -46.28 -15.39
N GLY A 330 -4.45 -46.39 -14.72
CA GLY A 330 -5.47 -45.34 -14.67
C GLY A 330 -6.33 -45.17 -15.93
N LEU A 331 -6.15 -45.97 -16.98
CA LEU A 331 -6.95 -45.91 -18.22
C LEU A 331 -7.86 -47.15 -18.35
N VAL A 332 -9.14 -46.94 -18.66
CA VAL A 332 -10.08 -48.02 -18.97
C VAL A 332 -9.63 -48.78 -20.21
N GLN A 333 -9.57 -50.10 -20.10
CA GLN A 333 -9.26 -51.00 -21.21
C GLN A 333 -10.52 -51.34 -22.02
N ALA A 334 -10.33 -51.51 -23.33
CA ALA A 334 -11.39 -51.90 -24.26
C ALA A 334 -11.82 -53.37 -24.10
#